data_AF-A0AA50YDI8-F1
#
_entry.id   AF-A0AA50YDI8-F1
#
_cell.length_a   1.000
_cell.length_b   1.000
_cell.length_c   1.000
_cell.angle_alpha   90.00
_cell.angle_beta   90.00
_cell.angle_gamma   90.00
#
_symmetry.space_group_name_H-M   'P 1'
#
loop_
_entity.id
_entity.type
_entity.pdbx_description
1 polymer ?
#
loop_
_entity_poly.entity_id
_entity_poly.type
_entity_poly.pdbx_seq_one_letter_code
_entity_poly.pdbx_strand_id
1 'polypeptide(L)' 'AYGAGLLSSFGELQYCLTDKPQLKEFDPETTGEQKYPITEYQPIYFVANSFESAKEK' A
#
# COMPACT_ATOMS: atom_id res chain seq x y z
N ALA A 1 6.28 3.70 5.86
CA ALA A 1 5.05 3.98 5.09
C ALA A 1 5.22 5.29 4.33
N TYR A 2 4.91 5.33 3.03
CA TYR A 2 5.05 6.53 2.18
C TYR A 2 3.72 7.03 1.59
N GLY A 3 2.64 6.23 1.70
CA GLY A 3 1.32 6.63 1.22
C GLY A 3 0.69 7.69 2.12
N ALA A 4 0.10 8.73 1.51
CA ALA A 4 -0.55 9.83 2.25
C ALA A 4 -1.67 9.34 3.19
N GLY A 5 -2.38 8.26 2.84
CA GLY A 5 -3.38 7.63 3.71
C GLY A 5 -2.78 6.99 4.97
N LEU A 6 -1.69 6.24 4.81
CA LEU A 6 -0.96 5.61 5.92
C LEU A 6 -0.35 6.63 6.88
N LEU A 7 0.18 7.74 6.35
CA LEU A 7 0.81 8.79 7.16
C LEU A 7 -0.22 9.67 7.89
N SER A 8 -1.44 9.75 7.38
CA SER A 8 -2.52 10.53 7.99
C SER A 8 -3.39 9.72 8.96
N SER A 9 -3.32 8.38 8.90
CA SER A 9 -4.02 7.45 9.78
C SER A 9 -3.06 6.74 10.73
N PHE A 10 -2.99 7.18 11.99
CA PHE A 10 -2.15 6.55 13.02
C PHE A 10 -2.45 5.05 13.19
N GLY A 11 -3.72 4.65 13.07
CA GLY A 11 -4.14 3.23 13.14
C GLY A 11 -3.65 2.39 11.96
N GLU A 12 -3.64 2.95 10.75
CA GLU A 12 -3.12 2.26 9.56
C GLU A 12 -1.60 2.16 9.56
N LEU A 13 -0.89 3.14 10.14
CA LEU A 13 0.56 3.08 10.29
C LEU A 13 0.98 1.94 11.23
N GLN A 14 0.26 1.73 12.34
CA GLN A 14 0.47 0.58 13.22
C GLN A 14 0.08 -0.73 12.51
N TYR A 15 -1.02 -0.74 11.77
CA TYR A 15 -1.50 -1.91 11.05
C TYR A 15 -0.55 -2.35 9.93
N CYS A 16 0.03 -1.42 9.16
CA CYS A 16 0.96 -1.74 8.07
C CYS A 16 2.34 -2.24 8.56
N LEU A 17 2.66 -2.01 9.84
CA LEU A 17 3.86 -2.54 10.50
C LEU A 17 3.60 -3.88 11.20
N THR A 18 2.36 -4.37 11.17
CA THR A 18 2.01 -5.72 11.68
C THR A 18 2.06 -6.74 10.54
N ASP A 19 2.04 -8.03 10.88
CA ASP A 19 1.99 -9.15 9.90
C ASP A 19 0.59 -9.40 9.32
N LYS A 20 -0.40 -8.52 9.62
CA LYS A 20 -1.79 -8.69 9.19
C LYS A 20 -2.03 -8.44 7.69
N PRO A 21 -1.49 -7.38 7.07
CA PRO A 21 -1.69 -7.13 5.66
C PRO A 21 -0.65 -7.82 4.80
N GLN A 22 -1.04 -8.20 3.58
CA GLN A 22 -0.10 -8.74 2.60
C GLN A 22 0.68 -7.61 1.93
N LEU A 23 2.00 -7.65 2.07
CA LEU A 23 2.89 -6.77 1.33
C LEU A 23 3.19 -7.39 -0.03
N LYS A 24 2.86 -6.68 -1.11
CA LYS A 24 3.17 -7.06 -2.50
C LYS A 24 4.08 -6.02 -3.13
N GLU A 25 4.82 -6.39 -4.17
CA GLU A 25 5.60 -5.43 -4.94
C GLU A 25 4.69 -4.50 -5.74
N PHE A 26 5.07 -3.22 -5.81
CA PHE A 26 4.34 -2.26 -6.65
C PHE A 26 4.40 -2.68 -8.12
N ASP A 27 3.20 -2.86 -8.68
CA ASP A 27 3.00 -3.26 -10.06
C ASP A 27 1.80 -2.50 -10.63
N PRO A 28 1.97 -1.66 -11.65
CA PRO A 28 0.93 -0.74 -12.11
C PRO A 28 -0.28 -1.48 -12.72
N GLU A 29 -0.04 -2.59 -13.42
CA GLU A 29 -1.10 -3.43 -14.00
C GLU A 29 -1.95 -4.04 -12.88
N THR A 30 -1.30 -4.63 -11.88
CA THR A 30 -2.00 -5.27 -10.76
C THR A 30 -2.66 -4.25 -9.81
N THR A 31 -2.00 -3.12 -9.55
CA THR A 31 -2.47 -2.09 -8.61
C THR A 31 -3.70 -1.37 -9.15
N GLY A 32 -3.76 -1.12 -10.46
CA GLY A 32 -4.91 -0.47 -11.10
C GLY A 32 -6.18 -1.33 -11.09
N GLU A 33 -6.05 -2.64 -11.14
CA GLU A 33 -7.18 -3.59 -11.11
C GLU A 33 -7.55 -4.04 -9.70
N GLN A 34 -6.69 -3.80 -8.71
CA GLN A 34 -6.92 -4.21 -7.32
C GLN A 34 -8.11 -3.45 -6.71
N LYS A 35 -9.20 -4.16 -6.45
CA LYS A 35 -10.33 -3.64 -5.68
C LYS A 35 -9.92 -3.42 -4.23
N TYR A 36 -10.24 -2.24 -3.71
CA TYR A 36 -9.97 -1.86 -2.33
C TYR A 36 -11.27 -1.48 -1.60
N PRO A 37 -11.49 -1.95 -0.36
CA PRO A 37 -12.57 -1.45 0.47
C PRO A 37 -12.24 -0.03 0.95
N ILE A 38 -13.16 0.92 0.79
CA ILE A 38 -13.00 2.30 1.27
C ILE A 38 -13.33 2.46 2.77
N THR A 39 -14.06 1.50 3.35
CA THR A 39 -14.57 1.54 4.73
C THR A 39 -13.75 0.72 5.71
N GLU A 40 -12.79 -0.07 5.23
CA GLU A 40 -12.00 -1.01 6.05
C GLU A 40 -10.50 -0.83 5.77
N TYR A 41 -9.66 -1.37 6.66
CA TYR A 41 -8.21 -1.36 6.47
C TYR A 41 -7.80 -2.13 5.22
N GLN A 42 -6.83 -1.58 4.49
CA GLN A 42 -6.33 -2.18 3.26
C GLN A 42 -5.73 -3.57 3.57
N PRO A 43 -6.25 -4.66 2.97
CA PRO A 43 -5.72 -6.00 3.21
C PRO A 43 -4.38 -6.23 2.50
N ILE A 44 -4.09 -5.44 1.47
CA ILE A 44 -2.89 -5.54 0.63
C ILE A 44 -2.23 -4.16 0.57
N TYR A 45 -0.92 -4.12 0.83
CA TYR A 45 -0.10 -2.93 0.63
C TYR A 45 0.93 -3.21 -0.46
N PHE A 46 1.03 -2.29 -1.41
CA PHE A 46 2.04 -2.35 -2.46
C PHE A 46 3.28 -1.57 -2.02
N VAL A 47 4.44 -2.21 -2.08
CA VAL A 47 5.74 -1.65 -1.69
C VAL A 47 6.50 -1.27 -2.95
N ALA A 48 6.71 0.02 -3.15
CA ALA A 48 7.67 0.52 -4.14
C ALA A 48 9.06 0.64 -3.50
N ASN A 49 10.07 -0.01 -4.10
CA ASN A 49 11.45 0.06 -3.62
C ASN A 49 12.09 1.45 -3.84
N SER A 50 11.65 2.20 -4.85
CA SER A 50 12.07 3.59 -5.10
C SER A 50 11.01 4.35 -5.89
N PHE A 51 10.95 5.67 -5.72
CA PHE A 51 10.09 6.57 -6.51
C PHE A 51 10.45 6.53 -8.00
N GLU A 52 11.72 6.33 -8.33
CA GLU A 52 12.18 6.18 -9.71
C GLU A 52 11.64 4.89 -10.33
N SER A 53 11.75 3.76 -9.63
CA SER A 53 11.17 2.49 -10.10
C SER A 53 9.65 2.51 -10.20
N ALA A 54 8.95 3.28 -9.36
CA ALA A 54 7.50 3.44 -9.46
C ALA A 54 7.07 4.36 -10.61
N LYS A 55 7.98 5.20 -11.12
CA LYS A 55 7.73 6.08 -12.27
C LYS A 55 8.10 5.42 -13.59
N GLU A 56 9.10 4.54 -13.59
CA GLU A 56 9.54 3.79 -14.77
C GLU A 56 8.70 2.54 -15.08
N LYS A 57 8.01 1.99 -14.08
CA LYS A 57 6.99 0.93 -14.26
C LYS A 57 5.66 1.54 -14.69
#